data_AF-A0A662R183-F1
#
_entry.id   AF-A0A662R183-F1
#
_cell.length_a   1.000
_cell.length_b   1.000
_cell.length_c   1.000
_cell.angle_alpha   90.00
_cell.angle_beta   90.00
_cell.angle_gamma   90.00
#
_symmetry.space_group_name_H-M   'P 1'
#
loop_
_entity.id
_entity.type
_entity.pdbx_description
1 polymer ?
#
loop_
_entity_poly.entity_id
_entity_poly.type
_entity_poly.pdbx_seq_one_letter_code
_entity_poly.pdbx_strand_id
1 'polypeptide(L)'
;MVTLGSSIDVSGVIDRIAISGTMKTENIGIEKVIANIISNPNIRYLIICGAEVHGHLAGDAFLAIHRSGIDEKNRIIGASGAIPFISNLSSKEVERFREQVEIIDLVNVEDMGQIKQAIDACAPKEPFPAEPMVVALGKAAQADEGSDTILTPEAVSIESRLRILEQEMKDLGKLNKFMSGIVSGIWQGLTSGFVATLLIFAIRRFL
;
A
#
# COMPACT_ATOMS: atom_id res chain seq x y z
N MET A 1 8.89 -8.61 -9.50
CA MET A 1 8.13 -7.52 -10.15
C MET A 1 6.80 -7.35 -9.44
N VAL A 2 6.44 -6.13 -9.06
CA VAL A 2 5.16 -5.79 -8.42
C VAL A 2 4.33 -4.98 -9.41
N THR A 3 3.09 -5.38 -9.68
CA THR A 3 2.21 -4.73 -10.69
C THR A 3 1.14 -3.82 -10.09
N LEU A 4 1.27 -3.48 -8.80
CA LEU A 4 0.35 -2.62 -8.05
C LEU A 4 -1.13 -3.00 -8.25
N GLY A 5 -1.96 -2.05 -8.68
CA GLY A 5 -3.38 -2.24 -8.96
C GLY A 5 -3.66 -2.96 -10.28
N SER A 6 -2.67 -3.09 -11.16
CA SER A 6 -2.85 -3.59 -12.52
C SER A 6 -2.70 -5.10 -12.62
N SER A 7 -3.48 -5.68 -13.52
CA SER A 7 -3.34 -7.07 -13.97
C SER A 7 -2.58 -7.08 -15.29
N ILE A 8 -1.27 -7.25 -15.22
CA ILE A 8 -0.37 -7.25 -16.38
C ILE A 8 -0.07 -8.71 -16.77
N ASP A 9 -0.18 -9.03 -18.06
CA ASP A 9 0.23 -10.34 -18.58
C ASP A 9 1.75 -10.43 -18.66
N VAL A 10 2.33 -11.33 -17.86
CA VAL A 10 3.78 -11.54 -17.75
C VAL A 10 4.27 -12.76 -18.53
N SER A 11 3.39 -13.43 -19.29
CA SER A 11 3.70 -14.64 -20.04
C SER A 11 4.93 -14.49 -20.94
N GLY A 12 5.09 -13.32 -21.58
CA GLY A 12 6.22 -13.02 -22.46
C GLY A 12 7.56 -12.70 -21.78
N VAL A 13 7.63 -12.72 -20.44
CA VAL A 13 8.85 -12.42 -19.66
C VAL A 13 9.06 -13.38 -18.48
N ILE A 14 8.26 -14.46 -18.38
CA ILE A 14 8.23 -15.35 -17.22
C ILE A 14 9.56 -16.08 -16.98
N ASP A 15 10.35 -16.28 -18.04
CA ASP A 15 11.68 -16.86 -18.04
C ASP A 15 12.77 -15.91 -17.53
N ARG A 16 12.47 -14.61 -17.41
CA ARG A 16 13.41 -13.55 -17.02
C ARG A 16 13.12 -12.95 -15.65
N ILE A 17 12.04 -13.35 -14.99
CA ILE A 17 11.62 -12.83 -13.69
C ILE A 17 11.57 -13.96 -12.66
N ALA A 18 12.03 -13.68 -11.44
CA ALA A 18 11.99 -14.66 -10.35
C ALA A 18 10.59 -14.83 -9.77
N ILE A 19 9.85 -13.72 -9.64
CA ILE A 19 8.52 -13.67 -9.04
C ILE A 19 7.77 -12.42 -9.54
N SER A 20 6.46 -12.57 -9.77
CA SER A 20 5.57 -11.45 -10.09
C SER A 20 4.23 -11.57 -9.37
N GLY A 21 3.65 -10.44 -9.01
CA GLY A 21 2.30 -10.38 -8.45
C GLY A 21 1.81 -8.95 -8.21
N THR A 22 0.52 -8.83 -7.92
CA THR A 22 -0.11 -7.57 -7.53
C THR A 22 0.16 -7.25 -6.06
N MET A 23 0.30 -5.98 -5.72
CA MET A 23 0.40 -5.51 -4.34
C MET A 23 -0.44 -4.25 -4.18
N LYS A 24 -1.48 -4.31 -3.34
CA LYS A 24 -2.47 -3.21 -3.28
C LYS A 24 -2.45 -2.39 -2.00
N THR A 25 -1.86 -2.91 -0.92
CA THR A 25 -1.85 -2.23 0.38
C THR A 25 -0.44 -1.78 0.73
N GLU A 26 -0.36 -0.61 1.33
CA GLU A 26 0.81 0.14 1.79
C GLU A 26 1.43 -0.40 3.11
N ASN A 27 1.02 -1.61 3.51
CA ASN A 27 1.41 -2.27 4.76
C ASN A 27 1.68 -3.77 4.54
N ILE A 28 0.71 -4.66 4.82
CA ILE A 28 0.80 -6.12 4.69
C ILE A 28 1.24 -6.55 3.29
N GLY A 29 0.81 -5.84 2.24
CA GLY A 29 1.29 -6.06 0.88
C GLY A 29 2.81 -5.90 0.77
N ILE A 30 3.33 -4.76 1.25
CA ILE A 30 4.77 -4.46 1.31
C ILE A 30 5.50 -5.51 2.15
N GLU A 31 4.98 -5.86 3.33
CA GLU A 31 5.59 -6.84 4.23
C GLU A 31 5.80 -8.20 3.56
N LYS A 32 4.78 -8.68 2.84
CA LYS A 32 4.84 -9.95 2.11
C LYS A 32 5.85 -9.89 0.97
N VAL A 33 5.94 -8.79 0.26
CA VAL A 33 6.91 -8.64 -0.83
C VAL A 33 8.33 -8.61 -0.26
N ILE A 34 8.58 -7.82 0.79
CA ILE A 34 9.90 -7.73 1.44
C ILE A 34 10.31 -9.09 1.99
N ALA A 35 9.46 -9.78 2.76
CA ALA A 35 9.76 -11.09 3.32
C ALA A 35 10.14 -12.12 2.25
N ASN A 36 9.41 -12.15 1.12
CA ASN A 36 9.73 -13.04 0.01
C ASN A 36 11.06 -12.67 -0.65
N ILE A 37 11.37 -11.38 -0.81
CA ILE A 37 12.63 -10.92 -1.43
C ILE A 37 13.84 -11.28 -0.56
N ILE A 38 13.83 -10.95 0.72
CA ILE A 38 15.00 -11.16 1.60
C ILE A 38 15.24 -12.65 1.90
N SER A 39 14.24 -13.50 1.66
CA SER A 39 14.40 -14.96 1.71
C SER A 39 15.15 -15.53 0.49
N ASN A 40 15.42 -14.73 -0.54
CA ASN A 40 16.18 -15.16 -1.72
C ASN A 40 17.27 -14.13 -2.09
N PRO A 41 18.54 -14.37 -1.69
CA PRO A 41 19.67 -13.48 -1.98
C PRO A 41 19.93 -13.23 -3.47
N ASN A 42 19.41 -14.07 -4.38
CA ASN A 42 19.57 -13.89 -5.82
C ASN A 42 18.68 -12.76 -6.38
N ILE A 43 17.65 -12.33 -5.64
CA ILE A 43 16.80 -11.21 -6.06
C ILE A 43 17.53 -9.91 -5.74
N ARG A 44 18.06 -9.27 -6.78
CA ARG A 44 18.85 -8.02 -6.70
C ARG A 44 18.15 -6.79 -7.28
N TYR A 45 17.01 -6.99 -7.94
CA TYR A 45 16.20 -5.93 -8.54
C TYR A 45 14.72 -6.12 -8.21
N LEU A 46 14.02 -5.02 -8.03
CA LEU A 46 12.57 -4.97 -7.90
C LEU A 46 12.01 -3.92 -8.86
N ILE A 47 11.31 -4.39 -9.89
CA ILE A 47 10.50 -3.50 -10.74
C ILE A 47 9.14 -3.29 -10.09
N ILE A 48 8.76 -2.03 -9.89
CA ILE A 48 7.42 -1.63 -9.46
C ILE A 48 6.75 -0.96 -10.64
N CYS A 49 5.69 -1.57 -11.18
CA CYS A 49 4.96 -1.09 -12.34
C CYS A 49 3.44 -1.19 -12.12
N GLY A 50 2.67 -0.74 -13.11
CA GLY A 50 1.22 -0.72 -13.06
C GLY A 50 0.65 0.53 -12.38
N ALA A 51 -0.68 0.67 -12.46
CA ALA A 51 -1.46 1.76 -11.92
C ALA A 51 -1.35 1.81 -10.39
N GLU A 52 -1.10 3.01 -9.89
CA GLU A 52 -1.08 3.28 -8.46
C GLU A 52 -2.46 3.03 -7.82
N VAL A 53 -2.46 2.52 -6.59
CA VAL A 53 -3.68 2.20 -5.86
C VAL A 53 -4.19 3.44 -5.13
N HIS A 54 -5.31 3.99 -5.58
CA HIS A 54 -5.94 5.15 -4.96
C HIS A 54 -6.23 4.93 -3.46
N GLY A 55 -5.95 5.95 -2.65
CA GLY A 55 -6.13 5.92 -1.20
C GLY A 55 -4.99 5.22 -0.45
N HIS A 56 -4.58 4.04 -0.90
CA HIS A 56 -3.47 3.30 -0.31
C HIS A 56 -2.11 3.92 -0.68
N LEU A 57 -1.94 4.36 -1.93
CA LEU A 57 -0.68 4.85 -2.49
C LEU A 57 0.45 3.84 -2.24
N ALA A 58 0.20 2.59 -2.65
CA ALA A 58 1.05 1.46 -2.29
C ALA A 58 2.42 1.51 -2.98
N GLY A 59 2.50 2.02 -4.21
CA GLY A 59 3.76 2.28 -4.91
C GLY A 59 4.59 3.35 -4.21
N ASP A 60 3.99 4.51 -3.92
CA ASP A 60 4.61 5.59 -3.13
C ASP A 60 5.18 5.08 -1.81
N ALA A 61 4.38 4.34 -1.04
CA ALA A 61 4.82 3.77 0.24
C ALA A 61 5.99 2.77 0.07
N PHE A 62 5.99 1.96 -1.00
CA PHE A 62 7.06 1.00 -1.23
C PHE A 62 8.37 1.70 -1.68
N LEU A 63 8.27 2.74 -2.48
CA LEU A 63 9.43 3.57 -2.83
C LEU A 63 9.97 4.30 -1.59
N ALA A 64 9.09 4.77 -0.70
CA ALA A 64 9.46 5.44 0.53
C ALA A 64 10.18 4.51 1.52
N ILE A 65 9.69 3.28 1.74
CA ILE A 65 10.36 2.34 2.67
C ILE A 65 11.73 1.92 2.17
N HIS A 66 11.92 1.79 0.85
CA HIS A 66 13.24 1.50 0.28
C HIS A 66 14.21 2.66 0.49
N ARG A 67 13.75 3.89 0.23
CA ARG A 67 14.57 5.10 0.35
C ARG A 67 14.92 5.42 1.81
N SER A 68 13.95 5.33 2.71
CA SER A 68 14.02 5.95 4.03
C SER A 68 13.74 5.01 5.20
N GLY A 69 13.31 3.77 4.96
CA GLY A 69 13.01 2.80 6.01
C GLY A 69 11.75 3.17 6.81
N ILE A 70 11.76 2.75 8.07
CA ILE A 70 10.67 2.94 9.04
C ILE A 70 11.16 3.74 10.26
N ASP A 71 10.26 4.48 10.90
CA ASP A 71 10.53 5.21 12.14
C ASP A 71 10.37 4.32 13.40
N GLU A 72 10.59 4.88 14.59
CA GLU A 72 10.45 4.19 15.89
C GLU A 72 9.02 3.67 16.16
N LYS A 73 8.01 4.19 15.45
CA LYS A 73 6.61 3.76 15.54
C LYS A 73 6.24 2.79 14.40
N ASN A 74 7.25 2.30 13.68
CA ASN A 74 7.16 1.48 12.49
C ASN A 74 6.35 2.11 11.34
N ARG A 75 6.25 3.44 11.29
CA ARG A 75 5.67 4.15 10.15
C ARG A 75 6.72 4.28 9.05
N ILE A 76 6.32 4.05 7.80
CA ILE A 76 7.19 4.27 6.65
C ILE A 76 7.48 5.77 6.51
N ILE A 77 8.75 6.13 6.52
CA ILE A 77 9.19 7.52 6.49
C ILE A 77 8.97 8.10 5.10
N GLY A 78 8.15 9.15 5.00
CA GLY A 78 7.85 9.85 3.76
C GLY A 78 6.76 9.21 2.89
N ALA A 79 6.05 8.19 3.39
CA ALA A 79 4.89 7.62 2.69
C ALA A 79 3.64 8.47 2.90
N SER A 80 2.90 8.72 1.82
CA SER A 80 1.67 9.52 1.78
C SER A 80 0.39 8.68 1.90
N GLY A 81 0.51 7.35 1.91
CA GLY A 81 -0.59 6.41 2.06
C GLY A 81 -1.39 6.58 3.34
N ALA A 82 -2.58 5.98 3.39
CA ALA A 82 -3.50 6.11 4.52
C ALA A 82 -2.98 5.44 5.81
N ILE A 83 -2.38 4.25 5.70
CA ILE A 83 -1.92 3.41 6.81
C ILE A 83 -0.52 2.82 6.55
N PRO A 84 0.52 3.65 6.38
CA PRO A 84 1.84 3.18 5.99
C PRO A 84 2.62 2.70 7.22
N PHE A 85 2.15 1.62 7.87
CA PHE A 85 2.74 1.03 9.06
C PHE A 85 3.14 -0.41 8.81
N ILE A 86 4.35 -0.77 9.24
CA ILE A 86 4.92 -2.10 9.16
C ILE A 86 4.85 -2.72 10.55
N SER A 87 4.12 -3.82 10.72
CA SER A 87 3.92 -4.46 12.03
C SER A 87 4.61 -5.81 12.15
N ASN A 88 4.94 -6.44 11.02
CA ASN A 88 5.49 -7.80 10.98
C ASN A 88 6.96 -7.86 10.55
N LEU A 89 7.59 -6.73 10.26
CA LEU A 89 9.02 -6.65 9.96
C LEU A 89 9.73 -5.74 10.96
N SER A 90 10.88 -6.19 11.42
CA SER A 90 11.86 -5.44 12.18
C SER A 90 12.64 -4.47 11.29
N SER A 91 13.23 -3.43 11.91
CA SER A 91 14.12 -2.49 11.20
C SER A 91 15.30 -3.20 10.52
N LYS A 92 15.79 -4.32 11.07
CA LYS A 92 16.85 -5.14 10.47
C LYS A 92 16.41 -5.80 9.17
N GLU A 93 15.19 -6.32 9.11
CA GLU A 93 14.62 -6.94 7.90
C GLU A 93 14.35 -5.89 6.82
N VAL A 94 13.88 -4.70 7.23
CA VAL A 94 13.73 -3.55 6.32
C VAL A 94 15.09 -3.12 5.78
N GLU A 95 16.12 -2.99 6.61
CA GLU A 95 17.46 -2.60 6.16
C GLU A 95 18.07 -3.63 5.22
N ARG A 96 17.94 -4.92 5.56
CA ARG A 96 18.35 -6.02 4.67
C ARG A 96 17.72 -5.88 3.30
N PHE A 97 16.44 -5.54 3.22
CA PHE A 97 15.76 -5.30 1.94
C PHE A 97 16.35 -4.10 1.18
N ARG A 98 16.56 -2.96 1.88
CA ARG A 98 17.09 -1.73 1.30
C ARG A 98 18.47 -1.92 0.67
N GLU A 99 19.34 -2.69 1.34
CA GLU A 99 20.68 -3.02 0.85
C GLU A 99 20.66 -4.08 -0.26
N GLN A 100 19.70 -5.03 -0.20
CA GLN A 100 19.68 -6.18 -1.09
C GLN A 100 19.26 -5.83 -2.52
N VAL A 101 18.24 -4.98 -2.68
CA VAL A 101 17.64 -4.71 -3.99
C VAL A 101 17.79 -3.26 -4.44
N GLU A 102 17.91 -3.10 -5.76
CA GLU A 102 17.70 -1.84 -6.44
C GLU A 102 16.26 -1.79 -6.99
N ILE A 103 15.55 -0.68 -6.76
CA ILE A 103 14.19 -0.51 -7.28
C ILE A 103 14.25 0.23 -8.62
N ILE A 104 13.55 -0.34 -9.60
CA ILE A 104 13.26 0.32 -10.87
C ILE A 104 11.81 0.81 -10.80
N ASP A 105 11.67 2.13 -10.69
CA ASP A 105 10.39 2.82 -10.59
C ASP A 105 9.76 2.98 -11.97
N LEU A 106 8.66 2.28 -12.18
CA LEU A 106 7.77 2.37 -13.34
C LEU A 106 6.32 2.53 -12.86
N VAL A 107 6.09 3.18 -11.73
CA VAL A 107 4.72 3.41 -11.21
C VAL A 107 3.90 4.17 -12.27
N ASN A 108 2.65 3.73 -12.47
CA ASN A 108 1.73 4.16 -13.54
C ASN A 108 2.15 3.78 -14.97
N VAL A 109 3.13 2.89 -15.16
CA VAL A 109 3.48 2.32 -16.47
C VAL A 109 2.90 0.91 -16.59
N GLU A 110 2.03 0.70 -17.58
CA GLU A 110 1.44 -0.61 -17.92
C GLU A 110 1.96 -1.16 -19.26
N ASP A 111 2.75 -0.37 -19.99
CA ASP A 111 3.28 -0.75 -21.29
C ASP A 111 4.36 -1.84 -21.16
N MET A 112 4.07 -3.02 -21.71
CA MET A 112 4.98 -4.15 -21.69
C MET A 112 6.25 -3.93 -22.50
N GLY A 113 6.26 -3.00 -23.47
CA GLY A 113 7.48 -2.60 -24.18
C GLY A 113 8.50 -1.99 -23.22
N GLN A 114 8.09 -0.98 -22.46
CA GLN A 114 8.91 -0.34 -21.43
C GLN A 114 9.30 -1.30 -20.30
N ILE A 115 8.37 -2.12 -19.82
CA ILE A 115 8.66 -3.10 -18.76
C ILE A 115 9.72 -4.11 -19.24
N LYS A 116 9.62 -4.61 -20.47
CA LYS A 116 10.64 -5.51 -21.06
C LYS A 116 12.01 -4.83 -21.15
N GLN A 117 12.04 -3.58 -21.61
CA GLN A 117 13.29 -2.83 -21.68
C GLN A 117 13.94 -2.67 -20.31
N ALA A 118 13.16 -2.41 -19.27
CA ALA A 118 13.65 -2.33 -17.90
C ALA A 118 14.17 -3.68 -17.36
N ILE A 119 13.49 -4.79 -17.68
CA ILE A 119 13.98 -6.14 -17.37
C ILE A 119 15.33 -6.39 -18.06
N ASP A 120 15.43 -6.09 -19.36
CA ASP A 120 16.64 -6.32 -20.15
C ASP A 120 17.80 -5.39 -19.73
N ALA A 121 17.50 -4.24 -19.11
CA ALA A 121 18.50 -3.32 -18.55
C ALA A 121 19.06 -3.79 -17.18
N CYS A 122 18.45 -4.79 -16.53
CA CYS A 122 18.95 -5.34 -15.27
C CYS A 122 20.23 -6.15 -15.51
N ALA A 123 21.39 -5.53 -15.30
CA ALA A 123 22.67 -6.23 -15.42
C ALA A 123 22.79 -7.36 -14.38
N PRO A 124 23.39 -8.52 -14.72
CA PRO A 124 23.65 -9.57 -13.76
C PRO A 124 24.44 -9.04 -12.56
N LYS A 125 23.96 -9.36 -11.36
CA LYS A 125 24.63 -9.05 -10.08
C LYS A 125 24.82 -10.35 -9.32
N GLU A 126 25.96 -10.47 -8.64
CA GLU A 126 26.19 -11.57 -7.69
C GLU A 126 25.06 -11.63 -6.65
N PRO A 127 24.78 -12.80 -6.05
CA PRO A 127 23.84 -12.89 -4.94
C PRO A 127 24.24 -11.94 -3.80
N PHE A 128 23.25 -11.47 -3.04
CA PHE A 128 23.54 -10.65 -1.87
C PHE A 128 24.42 -11.43 -0.87
N PRO A 129 25.50 -10.83 -0.32
CA PRO A 129 26.53 -11.55 0.44
C PRO A 129 26.08 -11.86 1.88
N ALA A 130 24.90 -12.43 2.04
CA ALA A 130 24.39 -12.91 3.31
C ALA A 130 23.35 -14.01 3.09
N GLU A 131 23.20 -14.89 4.07
CA GLU A 131 22.24 -16.00 4.00
C GLU A 131 20.80 -15.53 3.81
N PRO A 132 19.92 -16.38 3.24
CA PRO A 132 18.48 -16.16 3.20
C PRO A 132 17.90 -15.75 4.56
N MET A 133 17.15 -14.66 4.60
CA MET A 133 16.45 -14.22 5.81
C MET A 133 14.98 -14.63 5.72
N VAL A 134 14.56 -15.56 6.59
CA VAL A 134 13.17 -16.07 6.60
C VAL A 134 12.39 -15.36 7.70
N VAL A 135 11.28 -14.72 7.32
CA VAL A 135 10.41 -13.99 8.24
C VAL A 135 9.07 -14.70 8.39
N ALA A 136 8.67 -14.97 9.64
CA ALA A 136 7.37 -15.55 9.96
C ALA A 136 6.31 -14.45 10.09
N LEU A 137 5.64 -14.13 8.99
CA LEU A 137 4.52 -13.17 8.98
C LEU A 137 3.30 -13.76 9.71
N GLY A 138 2.65 -12.98 10.57
CA GLY A 138 1.42 -13.39 11.26
C GLY A 138 1.60 -13.90 12.69
N LYS A 139 2.82 -13.88 13.24
CA LYS A 139 3.03 -13.85 14.69
C LYS A 139 3.34 -12.40 15.07
N ALA A 140 2.55 -11.83 15.98
CA ALA A 140 2.86 -10.53 16.59
C ALA A 140 4.34 -10.53 16.96
N ALA A 141 5.09 -9.57 16.41
CA ALA A 141 6.53 -9.48 16.56
C ALA A 141 6.91 -9.72 18.03
N GLN A 142 7.73 -10.75 18.28
CA GLN A 142 8.55 -10.76 19.48
C GLN A 142 9.48 -9.57 19.32
N ALA A 143 9.16 -8.49 20.04
CA ALA A 143 10.05 -7.36 20.19
C ALA A 143 11.36 -7.88 20.80
N ASP A 144 12.45 -7.64 20.08
CA ASP A 144 13.79 -7.80 20.59
C ASP A 144 13.98 -6.86 21.79
N GLU A 145 14.73 -7.34 22.77
CA GLU A 145 14.90 -6.78 24.10
C GLU A 145 15.40 -5.33 24.07
N GLY A 146 14.66 -4.40 24.71
CA GLY A 146 15.17 -3.04 24.92
C GLY A 146 14.12 -1.95 25.10
N SER A 147 13.11 -2.16 25.94
CA SER A 147 12.26 -1.08 26.44
C SER A 147 11.48 -1.60 27.66
N ASP A 148 11.70 -0.95 28.80
CA ASP A 148 11.19 -1.30 30.13
C ASP A 148 9.68 -1.01 30.24
N THR A 149 8.87 -1.67 29.43
CA THR A 149 7.42 -1.74 29.61
C THR A 149 6.98 -3.13 29.18
N ILE A 150 6.83 -4.02 30.16
CA ILE A 150 6.33 -5.39 29.96
C ILE A 150 4.87 -5.28 29.49
N LEU A 151 4.66 -5.11 28.19
CA LEU A 151 3.38 -5.36 27.55
C LEU A 151 3.32 -6.87 27.31
N THR A 152 2.39 -7.53 27.98
CA THR A 152 2.18 -8.96 27.79
C THR A 152 1.86 -9.23 26.30
N PRO A 153 2.26 -10.39 25.74
CA PRO A 153 1.96 -10.74 24.35
C PRO A 153 0.47 -10.61 23.99
N GLU A 154 -0.42 -10.81 24.97
CA GLU A 154 -1.85 -10.61 24.83
C GLU A 154 -2.21 -9.12 24.62
N ALA A 155 -1.59 -8.20 25.37
CA ALA A 155 -1.83 -6.76 25.26
C ALA A 155 -1.46 -6.20 23.88
N VAL A 156 -0.34 -6.65 23.31
CA VAL A 156 0.08 -6.27 21.94
C VAL A 156 -0.90 -6.80 20.89
N SER A 157 -1.38 -8.04 21.06
CA SER A 157 -2.41 -8.61 20.18
C SER A 157 -3.72 -7.82 20.26
N ILE A 158 -4.11 -7.40 21.46
CA ILE A 158 -5.32 -6.61 21.71
C ILE A 158 -5.16 -5.23 21.08
N GLU A 159 -4.02 -4.57 21.23
CA GLU A 159 -3.77 -3.26 20.63
C GLU A 159 -3.82 -3.31 19.09
N SER A 160 -3.27 -4.36 18.47
CA SER A 160 -3.36 -4.54 17.01
C SER A 160 -4.81 -4.70 16.54
N ARG A 161 -5.62 -5.47 17.27
CA ARG A 161 -7.06 -5.63 16.99
C ARG A 161 -7.84 -4.34 17.22
N LEU A 162 -7.51 -3.60 18.28
CA LEU A 162 -8.10 -2.29 18.55
C LEU A 162 -7.80 -1.29 17.44
N ARG A 163 -6.57 -1.25 16.92
CA ARG A 163 -6.21 -0.39 15.78
C ARG A 163 -6.98 -0.76 14.52
N ILE A 164 -7.18 -2.05 14.24
CA ILE A 164 -8.03 -2.51 13.12
C ILE A 164 -9.48 -2.06 13.32
N LEU A 165 -10.03 -2.21 14.53
CA LEU A 165 -11.39 -1.77 14.84
C LEU A 165 -11.55 -0.24 14.74
N GLU A 166 -10.58 0.54 15.20
CA GLU A 166 -10.57 1.99 15.04
C GLU A 166 -10.52 2.40 13.56
N GLN A 167 -9.82 1.63 12.74
CA GLN A 167 -9.73 1.81 11.29
C GLN A 167 -11.10 1.60 10.62
N GLU A 168 -11.76 0.48 10.92
CA GLU A 168 -13.11 0.19 10.43
C GLU A 168 -14.11 1.26 10.88
N MET A 169 -14.02 1.73 12.13
CA MET A 169 -14.83 2.85 12.63
C MET A 169 -14.58 4.15 11.85
N LYS A 170 -13.33 4.48 11.53
CA LYS A 170 -12.99 5.66 10.74
C LYS A 170 -13.55 5.56 9.32
N ASP A 171 -13.48 4.39 8.70
CA ASP A 171 -14.01 4.19 7.35
C ASP A 171 -15.54 4.20 7.32
N LEU A 172 -16.21 3.63 8.34
CA LEU A 172 -17.65 3.81 8.57
C LEU A 172 -18.01 5.29 8.77
N GLY A 173 -17.17 6.04 9.49
CA GLY A 173 -17.33 7.49 9.67
C GLY A 173 -17.23 8.27 8.36
N LYS A 174 -16.25 7.93 7.50
CA LYS A 174 -16.12 8.50 6.14
C LYS A 174 -17.34 8.16 5.28
N LEU A 175 -17.81 6.91 5.33
CA LEU A 175 -18.99 6.46 4.59
C LEU A 175 -20.23 7.22 5.05
N ASN A 176 -20.42 7.37 6.37
CA ASN A 176 -21.54 8.14 6.92
C ASN A 176 -21.49 9.62 6.50
N LYS A 177 -20.29 10.22 6.49
CA LYS A 177 -20.09 11.59 5.99
C LYS A 177 -20.44 11.71 4.50
N PHE A 178 -20.03 10.75 3.69
CA PHE A 178 -20.36 10.69 2.27
C PHE A 178 -21.88 10.54 2.05
N MET A 179 -22.51 9.61 2.77
CA MET A 179 -23.96 9.40 2.73
C MET A 179 -24.74 10.64 3.19
N SER A 180 -24.29 11.32 4.24
CA SER A 180 -24.85 12.59 4.70
C SER A 180 -24.78 13.67 3.60
N GLY A 181 -23.65 13.74 2.89
CA GLY A 181 -23.49 14.62 1.72
C GLY A 181 -24.48 14.30 0.59
N ILE A 182 -24.62 13.02 0.23
CA ILE A 182 -25.58 12.58 -0.80
C ILE A 182 -27.02 12.91 -0.39
N VAL A 183 -27.41 12.56 0.83
CA VAL A 183 -28.77 12.80 1.33
C VAL A 183 -29.06 14.30 1.37
N SER A 184 -28.12 15.12 1.83
CA SER A 184 -28.23 16.58 1.79
C SER A 184 -28.43 17.11 0.36
N GLY A 185 -27.65 16.62 -0.61
CA GLY A 185 -27.78 16.99 -2.01
C GLY A 185 -29.14 16.63 -2.61
N ILE A 186 -29.68 15.46 -2.26
CA ILE A 186 -31.04 15.05 -2.68
C ILE A 186 -32.09 16.02 -2.15
N TRP A 187 -32.02 16.39 -0.86
CA TRP A 187 -32.96 17.35 -0.26
C TRP A 187 -32.85 18.74 -0.89
N GLN A 188 -31.63 19.21 -1.17
CA GLN A 188 -31.41 20.50 -1.85
C GLN A 188 -31.95 20.50 -3.28
N GLY A 189 -31.77 19.40 -4.03
CA GLY A 189 -32.31 19.25 -5.38
C GLY A 189 -33.84 19.25 -5.38
N LEU A 190 -34.45 18.48 -4.47
CA LEU A 190 -35.91 18.41 -4.32
C LEU A 190 -36.51 19.77 -4.00
N THR A 191 -35.95 20.46 -3.00
CA THR A 191 -36.42 21.79 -2.56
C THR A 191 -36.26 22.84 -3.66
N SER A 192 -35.10 22.88 -4.33
CA SER A 192 -34.85 23.80 -5.45
C SER A 192 -35.83 23.56 -6.61
N GLY A 193 -36.07 22.30 -6.96
CA GLY A 193 -37.03 21.92 -8.00
C GLY A 193 -38.47 22.32 -7.66
N PHE A 194 -38.88 22.13 -6.40
CA PHE A 194 -40.21 22.54 -5.93
C PHE A 194 -40.40 24.07 -6.01
N VAL A 195 -39.40 24.85 -5.56
CA VAL A 195 -39.43 26.32 -5.64
C VAL A 195 -39.48 26.81 -7.08
N ALA A 196 -38.64 26.25 -7.97
CA ALA A 196 -38.65 26.60 -9.38
C ALA A 196 -40.01 26.30 -10.03
N THR A 197 -40.63 25.19 -9.68
CA THR A 197 -41.97 24.82 -10.18
C THR A 197 -43.02 25.83 -9.74
N LEU A 198 -43.06 26.21 -8.46
CA LEU A 198 -43.98 27.23 -7.95
C LEU A 198 -43.78 28.60 -8.63
N LEU A 199 -42.53 29.00 -8.88
CA LEU A 199 -42.20 30.23 -9.62
C LEU A 199 -42.74 30.20 -11.06
N ILE A 200 -42.58 29.09 -11.77
CA ILE A 200 -43.10 28.93 -13.14
C ILE A 200 -44.64 29.05 -13.14
N PHE A 201 -45.32 28.39 -12.20
CA PHE A 201 -46.79 28.50 -12.08
C PHE A 201 -47.24 29.91 -11.72
N ALA A 202 -46.51 30.61 -10.84
CA ALA A 202 -46.81 32.00 -10.49
C ALA A 202 -46.67 32.93 -11.70
N ILE A 203 -45.55 32.84 -12.44
CA ILE A 203 -45.34 33.64 -13.66
C ILE A 203 -46.44 33.38 -14.69
N ARG A 204 -46.78 32.11 -14.92
CA ARG A 204 -47.85 31.72 -15.86
C ARG A 204 -49.24 32.23 -15.46
N ARG A 205 -49.47 32.51 -14.18
CA ARG A 205 -50.74 33.08 -13.70
C ARG A 205 -50.85 34.59 -13.95
N PHE A 206 -49.72 35.29 -14.08
CA PHE A 206 -49.67 36.74 -14.30
C PHE A 206 -49.49 37.14 -15.78
N LEU A 207 -49.14 36.20 -16.66
CA LEU A 207 -49.19 36.32 -18.12
C LEU A 207 -50.56 35.92 -18.66
#